data_AF-A0A497AYY9-F1
#
_entry.id   AF-A0A497AYY9-F1
#
_cell.length_a   1.000
_cell.length_b   1.000
_cell.length_c   1.000
_cell.angle_alpha   90.00
_cell.angle_beta   90.00
_cell.angle_gamma   90.00
#
_symmetry.space_group_name_H-M   'P 1'
#
loop_
_entity.id
_entity.type
_entity.pdbx_description
1 polymer ?
#
loop_
_entity_poly.entity_id
_entity_poly.type
_entity_poly.pdbx_seq_one_letter_code
_entity_poly.pdbx_strand_id
1 'polypeptide(L)'
;MTFAFAFLLMGFTFTITQAVMVRELMVAFSGNELSIGLVLGCWLLLETLGSGLLGRVISRLRWGTLAYAFLQIILALLLPVALFLAFSIRTLLGVIPGQGVGMGSIFLSSFFILLPLGLIDGAMFTVASDAFAKYTREGIPAVGKVYV
;
A
#
# COMPACT_ATOMS: atom_id res chain seq x y z
N MET A 1 18.76 -14.77 8.15
CA MET A 1 18.54 -13.65 9.10
C MET A 1 18.20 -12.33 8.39
N THR A 2 18.88 -11.95 7.31
CA THR A 2 18.68 -10.66 6.62
C THR A 2 17.29 -10.47 5.99
N PHE A 3 16.69 -11.53 5.44
CA PHE A 3 15.38 -11.46 4.76
C PHE A 3 14.20 -11.26 5.71
N ALA A 4 14.19 -11.93 6.86
CA ALA A 4 13.14 -11.77 7.87
C ALA A 4 13.14 -10.35 8.46
N PHE A 5 14.32 -9.75 8.62
CA PHE A 5 14.46 -8.37 9.06
C PHE A 5 13.94 -7.37 8.01
N ALA A 6 14.25 -7.57 6.72
CA ALA A 6 13.69 -6.76 5.64
C ALA A 6 12.15 -6.85 5.57
N PHE A 7 11.60 -8.06 5.76
CA PHE A 7 10.15 -8.27 5.81
C PHE A 7 9.50 -7.52 6.99
N LEU A 8 10.11 -7.59 8.18
CA LEU A 8 9.64 -6.86 9.36
C LEU A 8 9.69 -5.33 9.15
N LEU A 9 10.79 -4.82 8.60
CA LEU A 9 10.94 -3.40 8.30
C LEU A 9 9.91 -2.91 7.28
N MET A 10 9.57 -3.73 6.30
CA MET A 10 8.50 -3.42 5.35
C MET A 10 7.14 -3.32 6.06
N GLY A 11 6.78 -4.31 6.88
CA GLY A 11 5.53 -4.25 7.65
C GLY A 11 5.46 -3.01 8.54
N PHE A 12 6.57 -2.66 9.20
CA PHE A 12 6.67 -1.44 10.00
C PHE A 12 6.48 -0.17 9.17
N THR A 13 7.16 -0.08 8.02
CA THR A 13 7.04 1.06 7.10
C THR A 13 5.62 1.19 6.57
N PHE A 14 4.97 0.07 6.25
CA PHE A 14 3.59 0.02 5.79
C PHE A 14 2.62 0.55 6.85
N THR A 15 2.72 0.08 8.09
CA THR A 15 1.86 0.55 9.18
C THR A 15 2.03 2.04 9.45
N ILE A 16 3.26 2.56 9.42
CA ILE A 16 3.51 4.00 9.57
C ILE A 16 2.90 4.78 8.41
N THR A 17 3.13 4.33 7.17
CA THR A 17 2.63 4.99 5.96
C THR A 17 1.11 5.05 5.98
N GLN A 18 0.44 3.94 6.31
CA GLN A 18 -1.00 3.87 6.43
C GLN A 18 -1.51 4.83 7.52
N ALA A 19 -0.91 4.83 8.70
CA ALA A 19 -1.32 5.70 9.80
C ALA A 19 -1.19 7.19 9.46
N VAL A 20 -0.05 7.58 8.86
CA VAL A 20 0.19 8.98 8.46
C VAL A 20 -0.77 9.40 7.34
N MET A 21 -0.93 8.60 6.29
CA MET A 21 -1.82 8.93 5.17
C MET A 21 -3.29 9.04 5.60
N VAL A 22 -3.77 8.09 6.42
CA VAL A 22 -5.13 8.15 6.95
C VAL A 22 -5.33 9.42 7.75
N ARG A 23 -4.37 9.77 8.62
CA ARG A 23 -4.44 10.98 9.44
C ARG A 23 -4.47 12.26 8.61
N GLU A 24 -3.61 12.38 7.61
CA GLU A 24 -3.59 13.57 6.74
C GLU A 24 -4.89 13.72 5.94
N LEU A 25 -5.41 12.62 5.38
CA LEU A 25 -6.70 12.63 4.67
C LEU A 25 -7.87 12.96 5.61
N MET A 26 -7.85 12.48 6.86
CA MET A 26 -8.85 12.85 7.86
C MET A 26 -8.84 14.35 8.17
N VAL A 27 -7.66 14.94 8.33
CA VAL A 27 -7.52 16.38 8.56
C VAL A 27 -8.00 17.18 7.34
N ALA A 28 -7.67 16.71 6.13
CA ALA A 28 -8.08 17.35 4.89
C ALA A 28 -9.60 17.35 4.67
N PHE A 29 -10.29 16.24 4.97
CA PHE A 29 -11.73 16.08 4.72
C PHE A 29 -12.63 16.49 5.89
N SER A 30 -12.07 17.05 6.97
CA SER A 30 -12.84 17.35 8.20
C SER A 30 -13.50 16.09 8.77
N GLY A 31 -12.68 15.05 8.88
CA GLY A 31 -12.91 13.73 9.45
C GLY A 31 -14.30 13.39 9.99
N ASN A 32 -15.00 12.51 9.28
CA ASN A 32 -16.13 11.74 9.84
C ASN A 32 -15.84 10.23 9.75
N GLU A 33 -16.63 9.42 10.46
CA GLU A 33 -16.48 7.96 10.54
C GLU A 33 -16.58 7.29 9.17
N LEU A 34 -17.49 7.78 8.32
CA LEU A 34 -17.69 7.29 6.96
C LEU A 34 -16.48 7.59 6.06
N SER A 35 -15.78 8.69 6.29
CA SER A 35 -14.57 9.09 5.55
C SER A 35 -13.42 8.14 5.86
N ILE A 36 -13.24 7.76 7.13
CA ILE A 36 -12.28 6.72 7.52
C ILE A 36 -12.57 5.42 6.78
N GLY A 37 -13.83 4.96 6.83
CA GLY A 37 -14.24 3.71 6.18
C GLY A 37 -13.97 3.74 4.68
N LEU A 38 -14.21 4.88 4.03
CA LEU A 38 -13.97 5.07 2.61
C LEU A 38 -12.49 5.07 2.24
N VAL A 39 -11.66 5.78 3.02
CA VAL A 39 -10.21 5.86 2.82
C VAL A 39 -9.57 4.48 3.00
N LEU A 40 -9.89 3.79 4.11
CA LEU A 40 -9.38 2.44 4.37
C LEU A 40 -9.92 1.43 3.35
N GLY A 41 -11.18 1.56 2.95
CA GLY A 41 -11.77 0.74 1.89
C GLY A 41 -11.04 0.90 0.56
N CYS A 42 -10.75 2.14 0.14
CA CYS A 42 -9.94 2.41 -1.05
C CYS A 42 -8.55 1.80 -0.93
N TRP A 43 -7.91 1.97 0.22
CA TRP A 43 -6.57 1.42 0.48
C TRP A 43 -6.55 -0.10 0.28
N LEU A 44 -7.44 -0.82 0.96
CA LEU A 44 -7.51 -2.30 0.89
C LEU A 44 -7.90 -2.79 -0.51
N LEU A 45 -8.82 -2.10 -1.19
CA LEU A 45 -9.17 -2.42 -2.58
C LEU A 45 -7.94 -2.30 -3.50
N LEU A 46 -7.17 -1.22 -3.37
CA LEU A 46 -5.97 -1.03 -4.18
C LEU A 46 -4.86 -2.03 -3.83
N GLU A 47 -4.73 -2.39 -2.55
CA GLU A 47 -3.76 -3.37 -2.09
C GLU A 47 -4.06 -4.78 -2.63
N THR A 48 -5.34 -5.18 -2.63
CA THR A 48 -5.76 -6.45 -3.26
C THR A 48 -5.51 -6.46 -4.76
N LEU A 49 -5.77 -5.35 -5.45
CA LEU A 49 -5.46 -5.21 -6.88
C LEU A 49 -3.94 -5.26 -7.14
N GLY A 50 -3.14 -4.58 -6.31
CA GLY A 50 -1.68 -4.54 -6.40
C GLY A 50 -1.08 -5.92 -6.20
N SER A 51 -1.50 -6.62 -5.15
CA SER A 51 -1.05 -7.99 -4.83
C SER A 51 -1.46 -9.00 -5.92
N GLY A 52 -2.71 -8.90 -6.39
CA GLY A 52 -3.27 -9.83 -7.37
C GLY A 52 -2.73 -9.66 -8.79
N LEU A 53 -2.56 -8.43 -9.26
CA LEU A 53 -2.12 -8.12 -10.63
C LEU A 53 -0.60 -7.93 -10.70
N LEU A 54 -0.10 -6.88 -10.05
CA LEU A 54 1.31 -6.49 -10.13
C LEU A 54 2.22 -7.46 -9.38
N GLY A 55 1.82 -7.87 -8.18
CA GLY A 55 2.58 -8.80 -7.35
C GLY A 55 2.80 -10.16 -8.03
N ARG A 56 1.77 -10.69 -8.70
CA ARG A 56 1.89 -11.95 -9.47
C ARG A 56 2.72 -11.81 -10.75
N VAL A 57 2.68 -10.66 -11.42
CA VAL A 57 3.53 -10.41 -12.59
C VAL A 57 4.98 -10.31 -12.15
N ILE A 58 5.28 -9.50 -11.13
CA ILE A 58 6.64 -9.29 -10.64
C ILE A 58 7.23 -10.57 -10.04
N SER A 59 6.44 -11.40 -9.34
CA SER A 59 6.95 -12.68 -8.82
C SER A 59 7.29 -13.70 -9.91
N ARG A 60 6.66 -13.60 -11.10
CA ARG A 60 7.03 -14.39 -12.28
C ARG A 60 8.32 -13.90 -12.93
N LEU A 61 8.60 -12.60 -12.87
CA LEU A 61 9.90 -12.08 -13.26
C LEU A 61 10.94 -12.54 -12.21
N ARG A 62 11.94 -13.33 -12.62
CA ARG A 62 12.96 -13.93 -11.72
C ARG A 62 13.95 -12.89 -11.13
N TRP A 63 13.50 -11.67 -10.88
CA TRP A 63 14.32 -10.52 -10.50
C TRP A 63 14.68 -10.49 -8.99
N GLY A 64 14.18 -11.46 -8.22
CA GLY A 64 14.65 -11.76 -6.86
C GLY A 64 14.62 -10.56 -5.91
N THR A 65 15.69 -10.37 -5.15
CA THR A 65 15.91 -9.27 -4.18
C THR A 65 15.97 -7.88 -4.82
N LEU A 66 16.39 -7.78 -6.08
CA LEU A 66 16.54 -6.48 -6.77
C LEU A 66 15.18 -5.84 -7.06
N ALA A 67 14.18 -6.63 -7.45
CA ALA A 67 12.82 -6.13 -7.64
C ALA A 67 12.25 -5.55 -6.33
N TYR A 68 12.49 -6.25 -5.21
CA TYR A 68 12.05 -5.80 -3.90
C TYR A 68 12.70 -4.47 -3.48
N ALA A 69 14.02 -4.36 -3.65
CA ALA A 69 14.74 -3.12 -3.36
C ALA A 69 14.26 -1.95 -4.23
N PHE A 70 13.99 -2.20 -5.52
CA PHE A 70 13.50 -1.19 -6.44
C PHE A 70 12.09 -0.70 -6.06
N LEU A 71 11.19 -1.62 -5.71
CA LEU A 71 9.84 -1.25 -5.23
C LEU A 71 9.91 -0.40 -3.95
N GLN A 72 10.83 -0.71 -3.03
CA GLN A 72 11.02 0.06 -1.81
C GLN A 72 11.49 1.49 -2.10
N ILE A 73 12.38 1.67 -3.07
CA ILE A 73 12.85 3.00 -3.51
C ILE A 73 11.70 3.79 -4.16
N ILE A 74 10.92 3.15 -5.03
CA ILE A 74 9.76 3.82 -5.65
C ILE A 74 8.79 4.26 -4.56
N LEU A 75 8.49 3.39 -3.60
CA LEU A 75 7.59 3.72 -2.49
C LEU A 75 8.10 4.89 -1.67
N ALA A 76 9.39 4.90 -1.33
CA ALA A 76 10.01 5.98 -0.58
C ALA A 76 9.93 7.34 -1.31
N LEU A 77 10.05 7.34 -2.64
CA LEU A 77 9.92 8.55 -3.46
C LEU A 77 8.45 8.98 -3.64
N LEU A 78 7.53 8.01 -3.66
CA LEU A 78 6.12 8.25 -3.90
C LEU A 78 5.39 8.77 -2.66
N LEU A 79 5.83 8.35 -1.48
CA LEU A 79 5.26 8.75 -0.19
C LEU A 79 5.23 10.29 0.02
N PRO A 80 6.32 11.06 -0.17
CA PRO A 80 6.26 12.52 -0.04
C PRO A 80 5.35 13.17 -1.08
N VAL A 81 5.25 12.61 -2.28
CA VAL A 81 4.33 13.10 -3.32
C VAL A 81 2.88 12.87 -2.91
N ALA A 82 2.56 11.69 -2.38
CA ALA A 82 1.23 11.36 -1.91
C ALA A 82 0.83 12.21 -0.69
N LEU A 83 1.75 12.46 0.24
CA LEU A 83 1.51 13.37 1.37
C LEU A 83 1.28 14.81 0.89
N PHE A 84 2.07 15.29 -0.06
CA PHE A 84 1.88 16.63 -0.62
C PHE A 84 0.52 16.77 -1.31
N LEU A 85 0.08 15.75 -2.05
CA LEU A 85 -1.26 15.71 -2.65
C LEU A 85 -2.35 15.66 -1.59
N ALA A 86 -2.21 14.83 -0.56
CA ALA A 86 -3.16 14.74 0.56
C ALA A 86 -3.27 16.08 1.31
N PHE A 87 -2.17 16.79 1.48
CA PHE A 87 -2.16 18.13 2.06
C PHE A 87 -2.85 19.17 1.15
N SER A 88 -2.57 19.10 -0.16
CA SER A 88 -3.07 20.09 -1.13
C SER A 88 -4.51 19.84 -1.57
N ILE A 89 -5.07 18.65 -1.32
CA ILE A 89 -6.38 18.24 -1.85
C ILE A 89 -7.51 19.17 -1.40
N ARG A 90 -7.45 19.69 -0.17
CA ARG A 90 -8.46 20.61 0.35
C ARG A 90 -8.47 21.93 -0.40
N THR A 91 -7.27 22.44 -0.73
CA THR A 91 -7.09 23.65 -1.54
C THR A 91 -7.53 23.41 -2.98
N LEU A 92 -7.19 22.25 -3.55
CA LEU A 92 -7.57 21.87 -4.92
C LEU A 92 -9.09 21.71 -5.08
N LEU A 93 -9.77 21.20 -4.06
CA LEU A 93 -11.23 21.07 -4.05
C LEU A 93 -11.95 22.40 -3.78
N GLY A 94 -11.22 23.50 -3.51
CA GLY A 94 -11.81 24.82 -3.26
C GLY A 94 -12.73 24.86 -2.04
N VAL A 95 -12.54 23.95 -1.08
CA VAL A 95 -13.46 23.76 0.04
C VAL A 95 -13.28 24.90 1.03
N ILE A 96 -14.35 25.66 1.25
CA ILE A 96 -14.38 26.74 2.24
C ILE A 96 -14.16 26.12 3.63
N PRO A 97 -13.31 26.71 4.49
CA PRO A 97 -13.16 26.25 5.87
C PRO A 97 -14.54 26.19 6.57
N GLY A 98 -14.96 25.00 6.99
CA GLY A 98 -16.27 24.76 7.62
C GLY A 98 -17.31 24.06 6.73
N GLN A 99 -17.06 23.91 5.43
CA GLN A 99 -17.90 23.08 4.54
C GLN A 99 -17.41 21.64 4.55
N GLY A 100 -18.31 20.69 4.81
CA GLY A 100 -18.01 19.26 4.70
C GLY A 100 -17.75 18.86 3.24
N VAL A 101 -16.75 17.99 3.03
CA VAL A 101 -16.45 17.47 1.69
C VAL A 101 -17.48 16.40 1.33
N GLY A 102 -18.03 16.46 0.11
CA GLY A 102 -18.98 15.47 -0.37
C GLY A 102 -18.37 14.07 -0.44
N MET A 103 -19.17 13.04 -0.16
CA MET A 103 -18.73 11.63 -0.13
C MET A 103 -18.07 11.18 -1.44
N GLY A 104 -18.63 11.58 -2.58
CA GLY A 104 -18.06 11.24 -3.89
C GLY A 104 -16.67 11.86 -4.11
N SER A 105 -16.47 13.10 -3.67
CA SER A 105 -15.17 13.77 -3.75
C SER A 105 -14.13 13.14 -2.82
N ILE A 106 -14.54 12.70 -1.62
CA ILE A 106 -13.67 11.95 -0.70
C ILE A 106 -13.23 10.64 -1.35
N PHE A 107 -14.18 9.86 -1.91
CA PHE A 107 -13.87 8.58 -2.55
C PHE A 107 -12.87 8.79 -3.68
N LEU A 108 -13.19 9.68 -4.62
CA LEU A 108 -12.41 9.87 -5.82
C LEU A 108 -11.00 10.40 -5.51
N SER A 109 -10.91 11.38 -4.61
CA SER A 109 -9.62 11.96 -4.21
C SER A 109 -8.76 10.94 -3.48
N SER A 110 -9.34 10.21 -2.51
CA SER A 110 -8.62 9.17 -1.76
C SER A 110 -8.18 8.06 -2.71
N PHE A 111 -9.05 7.61 -3.60
CA PHE A 111 -8.72 6.57 -4.58
C PHE A 111 -7.52 6.98 -5.44
N PHE A 112 -7.52 8.17 -6.04
CA PHE A 112 -6.41 8.61 -6.89
C PHE A 112 -5.11 8.87 -6.13
N ILE A 113 -5.17 9.45 -4.92
CA ILE A 113 -3.98 9.69 -4.08
C ILE A 113 -3.37 8.36 -3.62
N LEU A 114 -4.20 7.40 -3.24
CA LEU A 114 -3.77 6.11 -2.71
C LEU A 114 -3.42 5.11 -3.81
N LEU A 115 -3.93 5.28 -5.03
CA LEU A 115 -3.73 4.35 -6.14
C LEU A 115 -2.28 3.92 -6.33
N PRO A 116 -1.31 4.85 -6.45
CA PRO A 116 0.05 4.43 -6.72
C PRO A 116 0.71 3.82 -5.47
N LEU A 117 0.34 4.23 -4.25
CA LEU A 117 0.86 3.67 -3.00
C LEU A 117 0.34 2.25 -2.78
N GLY A 118 -0.99 2.07 -2.75
CA GLY A 118 -1.63 0.79 -2.47
C GLY A 118 -1.28 -0.30 -3.48
N LEU A 119 -1.12 0.07 -4.77
CA LEU A 119 -0.68 -0.88 -5.79
C LEU A 119 0.76 -1.38 -5.56
N ILE A 120 1.67 -0.49 -5.20
CA ILE A 120 3.08 -0.84 -4.95
C ILE A 120 3.18 -1.64 -3.65
N ASP A 121 2.54 -1.18 -2.57
CA ASP A 121 2.50 -1.87 -1.28
C ASP A 121 1.96 -3.30 -1.43
N GLY A 122 0.82 -3.46 -2.10
CA GLY A 122 0.23 -4.77 -2.36
C GLY A 122 1.17 -5.67 -3.17
N ALA A 123 1.85 -5.13 -4.18
CA ALA A 123 2.81 -5.89 -4.96
C ALA A 123 4.05 -6.30 -4.15
N MET A 124 4.56 -5.41 -3.28
CA MET A 124 5.67 -5.70 -2.38
C MET A 124 5.32 -6.87 -1.45
N PHE A 125 4.09 -6.92 -0.93
CA PHE A 125 3.64 -7.99 -0.04
C PHE A 125 3.65 -9.37 -0.72
N THR A 126 3.19 -9.45 -1.97
CA THR A 126 3.24 -10.71 -2.75
C THR A 126 4.67 -11.17 -3.02
N VAL A 127 5.54 -10.24 -3.45
CA VAL A 127 6.94 -10.54 -3.75
C VAL A 127 7.68 -11.00 -2.50
N ALA A 128 7.44 -10.34 -1.38
CA ALA A 128 8.03 -10.68 -0.09
C ALA A 128 7.55 -12.06 0.40
N SER A 129 6.26 -12.36 0.25
CA SER A 129 5.67 -13.67 0.60
C SER A 129 6.23 -14.81 -0.26
N ASP A 130 6.39 -14.60 -1.57
CA ASP A 130 6.99 -15.59 -2.48
C ASP A 130 8.47 -15.83 -2.16
N ALA A 131 9.22 -14.76 -1.88
CA ALA A 131 10.62 -14.86 -1.45
C ALA A 131 10.77 -15.62 -0.12
N PHE A 132 9.88 -15.35 0.84
CA PHE A 132 9.85 -16.06 2.12
C PHE A 132 9.48 -17.54 1.97
N ALA A 133 8.52 -17.86 1.08
CA ALA A 133 8.15 -19.24 0.79
C ALA A 133 9.29 -20.04 0.15
N LYS A 134 10.09 -19.42 -0.72
CA LYS A 134 11.30 -20.02 -1.30
C LYS A 134 12.38 -20.27 -0.25
N TYR A 135 12.64 -19.29 0.61
CA TYR A 135 13.58 -19.42 1.73
C TYR A 135 13.18 -20.55 2.70
N THR A 136 11.88 -20.69 2.97
CA THR A 136 11.36 -21.75 3.85
C THR A 136 11.39 -23.14 3.17
N ARG A 137 11.15 -23.21 1.86
CA ARG A 137 11.23 -24.47 1.08
C ARG A 137 12.64 -25.03 0.95
N GLU A 138 13.68 -24.19 0.97
CA GLU A 138 15.08 -24.67 1.02
C GLU A 138 15.43 -25.31 2.37
N GLY A 139 14.67 -25.00 3.44
CA GLY A 139 14.87 -25.56 4.79
C GLY A 139 13.94 -26.72 5.17
N ILE A 140 12.81 -26.90 4.48
CA ILE A 140 11.83 -27.96 4.80
C ILE A 140 11.23 -28.50 3.49
N PRO A 141 11.38 -29.80 3.16
CA PRO A 141 10.72 -30.40 2.01
C PRO A 141 9.21 -30.24 2.16
N ALA A 142 8.57 -29.71 1.11
CA ALA A 142 7.17 -29.32 1.12
C ALA A 142 6.22 -30.44 1.57
N VAL A 143 5.67 -30.33 2.79
CA VAL A 143 4.67 -31.25 3.38
C VAL A 143 3.30 -31.17 2.67
N GLY A 144 3.10 -30.18 1.78
CA GLY A 144 1.80 -29.92 1.13
C GLY A 144 1.50 -30.69 -0.17
N LYS A 145 2.22 -31.78 -0.50
CA LYS A 145 1.95 -32.60 -1.70
C LYS A 145 1.21 -33.92 -1.41
N VAL A 146 0.51 -34.03 -0.27
CA VAL A 146 -0.10 -35.30 0.19
C VAL A 146 -1.63 -35.36 0.02
N TYR A 147 -2.27 -34.32 -0.55
CA TYR A 147 -3.70 -34.39 -0.88
C TYR A 147 -3.92 -34.16 -2.38
N VAL A 148 -3.69 -35.22 -3.15
CA VAL A 148 -4.31 -35.47 -4.47
C VAL A 148 -5.22 -36.66 -4.31
#